data_AF-A0A9N8W3P4-F1
#
_entry.id   AF-A0A9N8W3P4-F1
#
_cell.length_a   1.000
_cell.length_b   1.000
_cell.length_c   1.000
_cell.angle_alpha   90.00
_cell.angle_beta   90.00
_cell.angle_gamma   90.00
#
_symmetry.space_group_name_H-M   'P 1'
#
loop_
_entity.id
_entity.type
_entity.pdbx_description
1 polymer ?
#
loop_
_entity_poly.entity_id
_entity_poly.type
_entity_poly.pdbx_seq_one_letter_code
_entity_poly.pdbx_strand_id
1 'polypeptide(L)'
;MEGFQLLETMLYERSIGFYLLEPHLNRLTQSASYFSDESNDNSFVNCTMSDFREFIKANLQESVKNIGDDKRRIVRLTVDKQGVPNISTFAFQPIQEPVKITLDTQPTLSSNKFLYHKTTKRDMYNDARIRVGLESKEDLFDVVMYNEKHEITECSIANIAVQCYDAENNVKFWKTPQIECGLLGGTMRSQLIENGDIIPGIISLDDIKLAQQV
;
A
#
# COMPACT_ATOMS: atom_id res chain seq x y z
N MET A 1 -2.83 10.79 23.57
CA MET A 1 -3.50 10.59 22.27
C MET A 1 -2.57 9.71 21.46
N GLU A 2 -2.94 8.45 21.25
CA GLU A 2 -2.09 7.46 20.60
C GLU A 2 -1.68 7.94 19.21
N GLY A 3 -0.39 8.15 19.02
CA GLY A 3 0.18 8.59 17.75
C GLY A 3 0.26 7.44 16.76
N PHE A 4 0.15 7.76 15.47
CA PHE A 4 0.50 6.84 14.39
C PHE A 4 1.95 7.07 13.95
N GLN A 5 2.48 6.11 13.22
CA GLN A 5 3.78 6.19 12.55
C GLN A 5 3.56 6.10 11.05
N LEU A 6 4.44 6.70 10.27
CA LEU A 6 4.53 6.42 8.83
C LEU A 6 5.07 5.00 8.66
N LEU A 7 4.63 4.30 7.62
CA LEU A 7 4.91 2.88 7.42
C LEU A 7 5.32 2.63 5.97
N GLU A 8 6.40 1.90 5.79
CA GLU A 8 6.81 1.34 4.51
C GLU A 8 7.09 -0.16 4.64
N THR A 9 6.84 -0.90 3.57
CA THR A 9 7.13 -2.34 3.51
C THR A 9 7.69 -2.65 2.14
N MET A 10 8.91 -3.17 2.12
CA MET A 10 9.72 -3.36 0.92
C MET A 10 10.16 -4.82 0.82
N LEU A 11 10.26 -5.32 -0.40
CA LEU A 11 11.03 -6.53 -0.68
C LEU A 11 12.52 -6.15 -0.75
N TYR A 12 13.36 -6.91 -0.04
CA TYR A 12 14.81 -6.86 -0.20
C TYR A 12 15.30 -8.17 -0.83
N GLU A 13 16.12 -8.04 -1.86
CA GLU A 13 16.87 -9.13 -2.48
C GLU A 13 18.29 -8.65 -2.75
N ARG A 14 19.34 -9.39 -2.37
CA ARG A 14 20.72 -8.89 -2.43
C ARG A 14 21.18 -8.45 -3.82
N SER A 15 20.70 -9.13 -4.86
CA SER A 15 20.98 -8.85 -6.27
C SER A 15 20.34 -7.54 -6.78
N ILE A 16 19.22 -7.11 -6.17
CA ILE A 16 18.40 -5.98 -6.60
C ILE A 16 18.50 -4.80 -5.61
N GLY A 17 18.74 -5.08 -4.33
CA GLY A 17 18.57 -4.16 -3.22
C GLY A 17 17.13 -4.12 -2.72
N PHE A 18 16.72 -2.96 -2.22
CA PHE A 18 15.33 -2.70 -1.83
C PHE A 18 14.49 -2.40 -3.07
N TYR A 19 13.54 -3.26 -3.37
CA TYR A 19 12.68 -3.10 -4.54
C TYR A 19 11.85 -1.81 -4.43
N LEU A 20 11.85 -1.01 -5.51
CA LEU A 20 11.19 0.30 -5.58
C LEU A 20 11.59 1.28 -4.44
N LEU A 21 12.85 1.22 -3.97
CA LEU A 21 13.33 2.05 -2.86
C LEU A 21 13.00 3.54 -3.01
N GLU A 22 13.34 4.15 -4.16
CA GLU A 22 13.13 5.57 -4.36
C GLU A 22 11.64 5.96 -4.36
N PRO A 23 10.73 5.22 -5.03
CA PRO A 23 9.28 5.37 -4.84
C PRO A 23 8.82 5.26 -3.38
N HIS A 24 9.32 4.28 -2.61
CA HIS A 24 8.99 4.13 -1.19
C HIS A 24 9.43 5.35 -0.36
N LEU A 25 10.67 5.82 -0.55
CA LEU A 25 11.18 7.00 0.13
C LEU A 25 10.42 8.27 -0.26
N ASN A 26 10.06 8.42 -1.53
CA ASN A 26 9.25 9.55 -1.99
C ASN A 26 7.89 9.59 -1.30
N ARG A 27 7.15 8.47 -1.26
CA ARG A 27 5.87 8.39 -0.56
C ARG A 27 6.01 8.69 0.94
N LEU A 28 7.05 8.15 1.58
CA LEU A 28 7.35 8.41 2.99
C LEU A 28 7.54 9.92 3.23
N THR A 29 8.38 10.59 2.44
CA THR A 29 8.65 12.03 2.61
C THR A 29 7.45 12.91 2.27
N GLN A 30 6.66 12.53 1.27
CA GLN A 30 5.42 13.25 0.94
C GLN A 30 4.39 13.14 2.06
N SER A 31 4.24 11.96 2.65
CA SER A 31 3.35 11.75 3.79
C SER A 31 3.82 12.51 5.03
N ALA A 32 5.13 12.52 5.27
CA ALA A 32 5.73 13.33 6.34
C ALA A 32 5.45 14.82 6.16
N SER A 33 5.64 15.37 4.95
CA SER A 33 5.33 16.77 4.65
C SER A 33 3.86 17.07 4.90
N TYR A 34 2.95 16.24 4.37
CA TYR A 34 1.51 16.41 4.55
C TYR A 34 1.13 16.48 6.03
N PHE A 35 1.58 15.52 6.85
CA PHE A 35 1.23 15.51 8.27
C PHE A 35 1.97 16.57 9.08
N SER A 36 3.17 16.98 8.66
CA SER A 36 3.88 18.12 9.26
C SER A 36 3.08 19.41 9.04
N ASP A 37 2.63 19.66 7.81
CA ASP A 37 1.86 20.85 7.45
C ASP A 37 0.47 20.86 8.11
N GLU A 38 -0.15 19.69 8.26
CA GLU A 38 -1.44 19.55 8.95
C GLU A 38 -1.31 19.73 10.47
N SER A 39 -0.16 19.36 11.04
CA SER A 39 0.07 19.37 12.48
C SER A 39 0.59 20.71 12.98
N ASN A 40 -0.04 21.27 14.00
CA ASN A 40 0.48 22.45 14.72
C ASN A 40 1.49 22.07 15.83
N ASP A 41 2.06 20.86 15.81
CA ASP A 41 2.85 20.29 16.91
C ASP A 41 4.28 19.85 16.50
N ASN A 42 4.78 20.32 15.34
CA ASN A 42 6.08 19.94 14.76
C ASN A 42 6.23 18.42 14.51
N SER A 43 5.14 17.68 14.34
CA SER A 43 5.22 16.26 13.96
C SER A 43 5.87 16.11 12.60
N PHE A 44 6.76 15.12 12.47
CA PHE A 44 7.47 14.75 11.24
C PHE A 44 8.37 15.84 10.63
N VAL A 45 8.63 16.97 11.31
CA VAL A 45 9.53 18.03 10.79
C VAL A 45 10.92 17.48 10.44
N ASN A 46 11.47 16.58 11.26
CA ASN A 46 12.77 15.96 10.96
C ASN A 46 12.75 15.11 9.68
N CYS A 47 11.58 14.62 9.27
CA CYS A 47 11.42 13.82 8.06
C CYS A 47 11.44 14.66 6.77
N THR A 48 11.30 15.98 6.87
CA THR A 48 11.32 16.91 5.72
C THR A 48 12.70 17.52 5.48
N MET A 49 13.67 17.24 6.35
CA MET A 49 15.05 17.70 6.21
C MET A 49 15.76 16.99 5.05
N SER A 50 16.72 17.67 4.42
CA SER A 50 17.37 17.21 3.19
C SER A 50 18.21 15.94 3.37
N ASP A 51 18.72 15.70 4.58
CA ASP A 51 19.54 14.53 4.94
C ASP A 51 18.70 13.31 5.36
N PHE A 52 17.40 13.49 5.61
CA PHE A 52 16.52 12.43 6.11
C PHE A 52 16.50 11.19 5.21
N ARG A 53 16.45 11.38 3.88
CA ARG A 53 16.44 10.26 2.93
C ARG A 53 17.71 9.42 3.03
N GLU A 54 18.87 10.07 3.11
CA GLU A 54 20.15 9.37 3.22
C GLU A 54 20.30 8.71 4.59
N PHE A 55 19.81 9.35 5.65
CA PHE A 55 19.71 8.73 6.98
C PHE A 55 18.85 7.46 6.97
N ILE A 56 17.68 7.46 6.33
CA ILE A 56 16.83 6.27 6.20
C ILE A 56 17.53 5.19 5.36
N LYS A 57 18.16 5.55 4.24
CA LYS A 57 18.93 4.60 3.41
C LYS A 57 20.03 3.91 4.21
N ALA A 58 20.80 4.66 5.00
CA ALA A 58 21.86 4.09 5.84
C ALA A 58 21.30 3.07 6.86
N ASN A 59 20.19 3.40 7.54
CA ASN A 59 19.53 2.49 8.48
C ASN A 59 18.97 1.24 7.79
N LEU A 60 18.40 1.39 6.59
CA LEU A 60 17.94 0.26 5.77
C LEU A 60 19.10 -0.66 5.41
N GLN A 61 20.22 -0.12 4.92
CA GLN A 61 21.41 -0.93 4.57
C GLN A 61 21.98 -1.67 5.78
N GLU A 62 22.06 -1.03 6.95
CA GLU A 62 22.53 -1.70 8.16
C GLU A 62 21.60 -2.86 8.56
N SER A 63 20.28 -2.70 8.39
CA SER A 63 19.30 -3.75 8.74
C SER A 63 19.43 -5.03 7.92
N VAL A 64 20.07 -4.97 6.75
CA VAL A 64 20.21 -6.08 5.80
C VAL A 64 21.64 -6.59 5.65
N LYS A 65 22.61 -5.94 6.30
CA LYS A 65 24.06 -6.20 6.16
C LYS A 65 24.47 -7.66 6.38
N ASN A 66 23.76 -8.38 7.25
CA ASN A 66 24.05 -9.76 7.63
C ASN A 66 23.10 -10.79 6.98
N ILE A 67 22.35 -10.40 5.95
CA ILE A 67 21.49 -11.33 5.20
C ILE A 67 22.34 -12.09 4.16
N GLY A 68 22.19 -13.42 4.13
CA GLY A 68 22.84 -14.27 3.12
C GLY A 68 22.29 -14.07 1.71
N ASP A 69 23.10 -14.36 0.70
CA ASP A 69 22.87 -14.02 -0.71
C ASP A 69 21.61 -14.67 -1.30
N ASP A 70 21.19 -15.81 -0.76
CA ASP A 70 20.06 -16.61 -1.22
C ASP A 70 18.71 -16.18 -0.61
N LYS A 71 18.68 -15.12 0.21
CA LYS A 71 17.54 -14.83 1.08
C LYS A 71 16.83 -13.53 0.74
N ARG A 72 15.65 -13.66 0.13
CA ARG A 72 14.66 -12.58 0.09
C ARG A 72 14.13 -12.27 1.49
N ARG A 73 13.87 -10.99 1.76
CA ARG A 73 13.28 -10.50 3.01
C ARG A 73 12.18 -9.49 2.74
N ILE A 74 11.18 -9.48 3.62
CA ILE A 74 10.28 -8.36 3.76
C ILE A 74 10.86 -7.43 4.82
N VAL A 75 11.11 -6.18 4.47
CA VAL A 75 11.64 -5.16 5.36
C VAL A 75 10.53 -4.16 5.64
N ARG A 76 10.13 -4.05 6.91
CA ARG A 76 9.16 -3.08 7.40
C ARG A 76 9.91 -1.93 8.04
N LEU A 77 9.70 -0.73 7.53
CA LEU A 77 10.16 0.53 8.10
C LEU A 77 8.96 1.25 8.71
N THR A 78 9.07 1.68 9.96
CA THR A 78 8.17 2.66 10.54
C THR A 78 8.96 3.89 10.94
N VAL A 79 8.34 5.07 10.87
CA VAL A 79 8.95 6.33 11.28
C VAL A 79 7.98 7.05 12.21
N ASP A 80 8.44 7.35 13.42
CA ASP A 80 7.64 8.09 14.39
C ASP A 80 7.57 9.59 14.08
N LYS A 81 6.81 10.32 14.90
CA LYS A 81 6.64 11.77 14.76
C LYS A 81 7.93 12.57 14.94
N GLN A 82 8.98 11.98 15.51
CA GLN A 82 10.29 12.62 15.68
C GLN A 82 11.25 12.28 14.54
N GLY A 83 10.81 11.50 13.56
CA GLY A 83 11.65 11.04 12.45
C GLY A 83 12.55 9.88 12.81
N VAL A 84 12.30 9.19 13.93
CA VAL A 84 13.11 8.03 14.34
C VAL A 84 12.61 6.78 13.60
N PRO A 85 13.48 6.10 12.83
CA PRO A 85 13.11 4.88 12.13
C PRO A 85 13.16 3.68 13.08
N ASN A 86 12.18 2.79 12.93
CA ASN A 86 12.23 1.43 13.44
C ASN A 86 12.12 0.46 12.27
N ILE A 87 13.08 -0.44 12.13
CA ILE A 87 13.17 -1.39 11.02
C ILE A 87 13.09 -2.81 11.54
N SER A 88 12.21 -3.60 10.95
CA SER A 88 12.06 -5.03 11.21
C SER A 88 12.19 -5.81 9.91
N THR A 89 12.86 -6.96 9.96
CA THR A 89 13.01 -7.85 8.81
C THR A 89 12.31 -9.18 9.05
N PHE A 90 11.65 -9.70 8.02
CA PHE A 90 10.89 -10.93 8.06
C PHE A 90 11.31 -11.84 6.89
N ALA A 91 11.22 -13.15 7.10
CA ALA A 91 11.40 -14.10 6.01
C ALA A 91 10.35 -13.84 4.91
N PHE A 92 10.79 -13.78 3.66
CA PHE A 92 9.87 -13.75 2.54
C PHE A 92 9.11 -15.09 2.47
N GLN A 93 7.78 -15.02 2.39
CA GLN A 93 6.93 -16.17 2.16
C GLN A 93 6.23 -15.98 0.81
N PRO A 94 6.41 -16.89 -0.15
CA PRO A 94 5.70 -16.81 -1.42
C PRO A 94 4.20 -16.98 -1.17
N ILE A 95 3.40 -16.17 -1.85
CA ILE A 95 1.94 -16.32 -1.87
C ILE A 95 1.61 -17.42 -2.87
N GLN A 96 0.76 -18.37 -2.46
CA GLN A 96 0.22 -19.38 -3.37
C GLN A 96 -0.99 -18.79 -4.09
N GLU A 97 -0.96 -18.83 -5.42
CA GLU A 97 -2.01 -18.30 -6.28
C GLU A 97 -2.88 -19.44 -6.86
N PRO A 98 -4.18 -19.22 -7.10
CA PRO A 98 -4.93 -17.98 -6.85
C PRO A 98 -5.25 -17.77 -5.37
N VAL A 99 -5.36 -16.50 -4.95
CA VAL A 99 -5.82 -16.13 -3.61
C VAL A 99 -7.33 -15.88 -3.59
N LYS A 100 -7.96 -16.11 -2.45
CA LYS A 100 -9.39 -15.82 -2.26
C LYS A 100 -9.55 -14.45 -1.61
N ILE A 101 -10.34 -13.59 -2.24
CA ILE A 101 -10.71 -12.28 -1.70
C ILE A 101 -12.23 -12.19 -1.55
N THR A 102 -12.70 -11.25 -0.73
CA THR A 102 -14.13 -10.99 -0.55
C THR A 102 -14.40 -9.50 -0.52
N LEU A 103 -15.56 -9.07 -0.99
CA LEU A 103 -16.01 -7.69 -0.84
C LEU A 103 -16.36 -7.40 0.62
N ASP A 104 -15.99 -6.21 1.11
CA ASP A 104 -16.47 -5.69 2.38
C ASP A 104 -18.00 -5.51 2.36
N THR A 105 -18.58 -5.37 3.54
CA THR A 105 -20.02 -5.16 3.76
C THR A 105 -20.39 -3.71 4.00
N GLN A 106 -19.41 -2.82 4.15
CA GLN A 106 -19.63 -1.41 4.43
C GLN A 106 -18.69 -0.52 3.60
N PRO A 107 -19.16 0.68 3.19
CA PRO A 107 -18.33 1.62 2.48
C PRO A 107 -17.28 2.24 3.40
N THR A 108 -16.15 2.59 2.81
CA THR A 108 -15.10 3.41 3.42
C THR A 108 -15.28 4.85 2.99
N LEU A 109 -15.21 5.80 3.92
CA LEU A 109 -15.33 7.22 3.58
C LEU A 109 -14.07 7.70 2.87
N SER A 110 -14.21 8.11 1.61
CA SER A 110 -13.12 8.65 0.79
C SER A 110 -12.47 9.91 1.38
N SER A 111 -13.16 10.59 2.30
CA SER A 111 -12.66 11.75 3.06
C SER A 111 -11.64 11.39 4.15
N ASN A 112 -11.46 10.11 4.47
CA ASN A 112 -10.46 9.70 5.44
C ASN A 112 -9.04 9.85 4.88
N LYS A 113 -8.31 10.86 5.36
CA LYS A 113 -6.92 11.15 4.96
C LYS A 113 -5.97 9.94 5.08
N PHE A 114 -6.21 9.02 6.01
CA PHE A 114 -5.34 7.84 6.21
C PHE A 114 -5.42 6.82 5.06
N LEU A 115 -6.36 6.98 4.12
CA LEU A 115 -6.36 6.25 2.85
C LEU A 115 -5.16 6.59 1.97
N TYR A 116 -4.77 7.86 1.95
CA TYR A 116 -3.79 8.37 0.99
C TYR A 116 -2.35 8.28 1.51
N HIS A 117 -2.18 7.90 2.79
CA HIS A 117 -0.89 7.81 3.45
C HIS A 117 -0.71 6.45 4.12
N LYS A 118 0.42 5.80 3.84
CA LYS A 118 0.72 4.51 4.46
C LYS A 118 1.18 4.72 5.90
N THR A 119 0.29 4.44 6.85
CA THR A 119 0.54 4.65 8.28
C THR A 119 0.21 3.40 9.11
N THR A 120 0.53 3.44 10.40
CA THR A 120 0.05 2.45 11.38
C THR A 120 -1.40 2.72 11.84
N LYS A 121 -2.01 3.85 11.47
CA LYS A 121 -3.43 4.12 11.73
C LYS A 121 -4.30 3.35 10.74
N ARG A 122 -4.60 2.11 11.10
CA ARG A 122 -5.20 1.12 10.20
C ARG A 122 -6.61 0.69 10.59
N ASP A 123 -7.27 1.38 11.52
CA ASP A 123 -8.57 1.01 12.06
C ASP A 123 -9.57 0.65 10.97
N MET A 124 -9.71 1.49 9.95
CA MET A 124 -10.59 1.24 8.80
C MET A 124 -10.32 -0.07 8.05
N TYR A 125 -9.04 -0.44 7.87
CA TYR A 125 -8.64 -1.68 7.20
C TYR A 125 -8.85 -2.88 8.14
N ASN A 126 -8.54 -2.71 9.43
CA ASN A 126 -8.74 -3.73 10.45
C ASN A 126 -10.23 -4.04 10.64
N ASP A 127 -11.08 -3.01 10.67
CA ASP A 127 -12.52 -3.14 10.76
C ASP A 127 -13.09 -3.87 9.54
N ALA A 128 -12.60 -3.57 8.32
CA ALA A 128 -12.96 -4.29 7.10
C ALA A 128 -12.62 -5.79 7.21
N ARG A 129 -11.40 -6.11 7.68
CA ARG A 129 -10.96 -7.50 7.92
C ARG A 129 -11.84 -8.20 8.95
N ILE A 130 -12.20 -7.52 10.03
CA ILE A 130 -13.07 -8.06 11.09
C ILE A 130 -14.49 -8.33 10.55
N ARG A 131 -15.09 -7.37 9.82
CA ARG A 131 -16.45 -7.51 9.26
C ARG A 131 -16.60 -8.75 8.38
N VAL A 132 -15.58 -9.08 7.59
CA VAL A 132 -15.62 -10.25 6.70
C VAL A 132 -15.13 -11.54 7.37
N GLY A 133 -14.67 -11.46 8.63
CA GLY A 133 -14.15 -12.59 9.39
C GLY A 133 -12.82 -13.11 8.84
N LEU A 134 -11.94 -12.21 8.39
CA LEU A 134 -10.69 -12.60 7.75
C LEU A 134 -9.74 -13.34 8.69
N GLU A 135 -9.66 -12.93 9.96
CA GLU A 135 -8.82 -13.60 10.97
C GLU A 135 -9.35 -14.99 11.38
N SER A 136 -10.63 -15.31 11.10
CA SER A 136 -11.26 -16.59 11.47
C SER A 136 -11.51 -17.53 10.30
N LYS A 137 -11.25 -17.10 9.06
CA LYS A 137 -11.43 -17.89 7.84
C LYS A 137 -10.07 -18.21 7.24
N GLU A 138 -9.61 -19.44 7.45
CA GLU A 138 -8.27 -19.89 7.01
C GLU A 138 -8.02 -19.70 5.50
N ASP A 139 -9.08 -19.75 4.68
CA ASP A 139 -8.97 -19.64 3.22
C ASP A 139 -9.06 -18.21 2.67
N LEU A 140 -9.35 -17.19 3.49
CA LEU A 140 -9.56 -15.82 2.99
C LEU A 140 -8.27 -15.00 3.08
N PHE A 141 -7.76 -14.56 1.93
CA PHE A 141 -6.50 -13.81 1.84
C PHE A 141 -6.67 -12.33 2.15
N ASP A 142 -7.62 -11.65 1.52
CA ASP A 142 -7.86 -10.21 1.73
C ASP A 142 -9.33 -9.81 1.54
N VAL A 143 -9.65 -8.60 1.99
CA VAL A 143 -10.94 -7.93 1.81
C VAL A 143 -10.78 -6.80 0.79
N VAL A 144 -11.66 -6.76 -0.20
CA VAL A 144 -11.79 -5.66 -1.16
C VAL A 144 -12.73 -4.62 -0.59
N MET A 145 -12.28 -3.37 -0.52
CA MET A 145 -13.03 -2.25 0.01
C MET A 145 -13.64 -1.40 -1.12
N TYR A 146 -14.66 -0.62 -0.79
CA TYR A 146 -15.33 0.30 -1.70
C TYR A 146 -15.74 1.57 -0.95
N ASN A 147 -15.99 2.67 -1.66
CA ASN A 147 -16.30 3.97 -1.07
C ASN A 147 -17.81 4.26 -0.97
N GLU A 148 -18.18 5.43 -0.44
CA GLU A 148 -19.58 5.86 -0.29
C GLU A 148 -20.35 6.03 -1.62
N LYS A 149 -19.64 6.02 -2.76
CA LYS A 149 -20.21 6.06 -4.11
C LYS A 149 -20.33 4.67 -4.75
N HIS A 150 -20.04 3.59 -4.01
CA HIS A 150 -19.99 2.22 -4.51
C HIS A 150 -18.90 1.98 -5.58
N GLU A 151 -17.80 2.73 -5.49
CA GLU A 151 -16.61 2.54 -6.32
C GLU A 151 -15.58 1.74 -5.52
N ILE A 152 -14.97 0.73 -6.15
CA ILE A 152 -13.89 -0.07 -5.56
C ILE A 152 -12.70 0.82 -5.26
N THR A 153 -12.04 0.59 -4.12
CA THR A 153 -10.85 1.34 -3.70
C THR A 153 -9.60 0.47 -3.79
N GLU A 154 -9.39 -0.39 -2.80
CA GLU A 154 -8.23 -1.28 -2.69
C GLU A 154 -8.56 -2.43 -1.74
N CYS A 155 -7.60 -3.33 -1.53
CA CYS A 155 -7.67 -4.34 -0.49
C CYS A 155 -6.99 -3.88 0.80
N SER A 156 -7.11 -4.63 1.91
CA SER A 156 -6.56 -4.18 3.20
C SER A 156 -5.03 -4.09 3.26
N ILE A 157 -4.34 -4.82 2.38
CA ILE A 157 -2.87 -4.81 2.27
C ILE A 157 -2.34 -4.64 0.84
N ALA A 158 -3.20 -4.50 -0.17
CA ALA A 158 -2.81 -4.43 -1.58
C ALA A 158 -3.70 -3.47 -2.38
N ASN A 159 -3.16 -2.85 -3.45
CA ASN A 159 -4.01 -2.26 -4.48
C ASN A 159 -4.57 -3.35 -5.39
N ILE A 160 -5.68 -3.03 -6.06
CA ILE A 160 -6.40 -3.95 -6.93
C ILE A 160 -6.38 -3.46 -8.38
N ALA A 161 -6.32 -4.39 -9.33
CA ALA A 161 -6.59 -4.15 -10.74
C ALA A 161 -7.56 -5.22 -11.24
N VAL A 162 -8.30 -4.93 -12.31
CA VAL A 162 -9.21 -5.91 -12.93
C VAL A 162 -8.93 -5.94 -14.43
N GLN A 163 -8.98 -7.13 -15.02
CA GLN A 163 -8.87 -7.26 -16.48
C GLN A 163 -10.22 -6.90 -17.11
N CYS A 164 -10.22 -5.84 -17.91
CA CYS A 164 -11.34 -5.42 -18.73
C CYS A 164 -11.15 -5.89 -20.18
N TYR A 165 -12.23 -5.87 -20.94
CA TYR A 165 -12.25 -6.16 -22.36
C TYR A 165 -12.98 -5.05 -23.11
N ASP A 166 -12.28 -4.43 -24.06
CA ASP A 166 -12.86 -3.51 -25.03
C ASP A 166 -13.36 -4.32 -26.23
N ALA A 167 -14.68 -4.42 -26.36
CA ALA A 167 -15.31 -5.18 -27.44
C ALA A 167 -15.18 -4.51 -28.82
N GLU A 168 -15.09 -3.17 -28.87
CA GLU A 168 -14.98 -2.43 -30.13
C GLU A 168 -13.59 -2.61 -30.74
N ASN A 169 -12.55 -2.59 -29.90
CA ASN A 169 -11.17 -2.73 -30.33
C ASN A 169 -10.64 -4.17 -30.22
N ASN A 170 -11.39 -5.09 -29.61
CA ASN A 170 -10.98 -6.48 -29.32
C ASN A 170 -9.66 -6.54 -28.53
N VAL A 171 -9.54 -5.70 -27.49
CA VAL A 171 -8.33 -5.57 -26.66
C VAL A 171 -8.66 -5.82 -25.19
N LYS A 172 -7.79 -6.57 -24.53
CA LYS A 172 -7.78 -6.69 -23.07
C LYS A 172 -6.86 -5.64 -22.46
N PHE A 173 -7.29 -5.04 -21.38
CA PHE A 173 -6.50 -4.06 -20.64
C PHE A 173 -6.76 -4.20 -19.14
N TRP A 174 -5.82 -3.75 -18.32
CA TRP A 174 -5.97 -3.76 -16.87
C TRP A 174 -6.38 -2.39 -16.37
N LYS A 175 -7.43 -2.34 -15.56
CA LYS A 175 -7.90 -1.11 -14.92
C LYS A 175 -7.68 -1.19 -13.41
N THR A 176 -7.19 -0.13 -12.78
CA THR A 176 -7.08 0.01 -11.32
C THR A 176 -7.90 1.21 -10.84
N PRO A 177 -8.47 1.21 -9.62
CA PRO A 177 -9.17 2.36 -9.08
C PRO A 177 -8.33 3.64 -9.13
N GLN A 178 -8.94 4.75 -9.57
CA GLN A 178 -8.32 6.08 -9.54
C GLN A 178 -8.22 6.62 -8.11
N ILE A 179 -7.21 7.45 -7.82
CA ILE A 179 -6.86 7.83 -6.44
C ILE A 179 -8.04 8.52 -5.71
N GLU A 180 -8.88 9.24 -6.44
CA GLU A 180 -10.07 9.95 -5.96
C GLU A 180 -11.15 9.02 -5.40
N CYS A 181 -11.08 7.71 -5.69
CA CYS A 181 -11.95 6.73 -5.06
C CYS A 181 -11.63 6.57 -3.56
N GLY A 182 -10.46 7.01 -3.10
CA GLY A 182 -10.02 6.89 -1.72
C GLY A 182 -9.24 5.61 -1.48
N LEU A 183 -7.99 5.59 -1.94
CA LEU A 183 -7.04 4.48 -1.75
C LEU A 183 -5.61 4.99 -1.64
N LEU A 184 -4.70 4.11 -1.23
CA LEU A 184 -3.29 4.39 -1.18
C LEU A 184 -2.68 4.47 -2.59
N GLY A 185 -1.85 5.49 -2.83
CA GLY A 185 -0.91 5.52 -3.95
C GLY A 185 0.21 4.48 -3.78
N GLY A 186 -0.09 3.21 -4.05
CA GLY A 186 0.89 2.11 -3.95
C GLY A 186 2.09 2.32 -4.86
N THR A 187 3.30 1.98 -4.39
CA THR A 187 4.54 2.12 -5.17
C THR A 187 4.52 1.24 -6.40
N MET A 188 4.10 -0.02 -6.26
CA MET A 188 3.91 -0.93 -7.38
C MET A 188 2.80 -0.46 -8.32
N ARG A 189 1.67 0.01 -7.78
CA ARG A 189 0.57 0.57 -8.57
C ARG A 189 1.03 1.75 -9.42
N SER A 190 1.75 2.70 -8.83
CA SER A 190 2.28 3.87 -9.55
C SER A 190 3.25 3.46 -10.66
N GLN A 191 4.17 2.52 -10.38
CA GLN A 191 5.10 2.02 -11.40
C GLN A 191 4.37 1.37 -12.59
N LEU A 192 3.34 0.56 -12.32
CA LEU A 192 2.55 -0.09 -13.37
C LEU A 192 1.74 0.92 -14.21
N ILE A 193 1.24 1.99 -13.58
CA ILE A 193 0.57 3.08 -14.30
C ILE A 193 1.57 3.84 -15.19
N GLU A 194 2.74 4.18 -14.65
CA GLU A 194 3.79 4.88 -15.39
C GLU A 194 4.28 4.08 -16.61
N ASN A 195 4.34 2.75 -16.48
CA ASN A 195 4.69 1.85 -17.57
C ASN A 195 3.56 1.65 -18.60
N GLY A 196 2.32 2.03 -18.28
CA GLY A 196 1.13 1.74 -19.09
C GLY A 196 0.60 0.31 -18.97
N ASP A 197 1.08 -0.47 -18.00
CA ASP A 197 0.65 -1.85 -17.75
C ASP A 197 -0.78 -1.91 -17.20
N ILE A 198 -1.17 -0.89 -16.42
CA ILE A 198 -2.52 -0.70 -15.89
C ILE A 198 -2.96 0.76 -16.08
N ILE A 199 -4.26 0.99 -16.27
CA ILE A 199 -4.82 2.34 -16.40
C ILE A 199 -5.70 2.70 -15.21
N PRO A 200 -5.63 3.95 -14.69
CA PRO A 200 -6.54 4.39 -13.64
C PRO A 200 -7.96 4.58 -14.19
N GLY A 201 -8.97 4.25 -13.39
CA GLY A 201 -10.36 4.55 -13.69
C GLY A 201 -11.31 4.08 -12.58
N ILE A 202 -12.59 4.38 -12.74
CA ILE A 202 -13.62 3.89 -11.82
C ILE A 202 -13.91 2.41 -12.10
N ILE A 203 -13.99 1.62 -11.03
CA ILE A 203 -14.46 0.23 -11.03
C ILE A 203 -15.64 0.20 -10.06
N SER A 204 -16.82 -0.15 -10.53
CA SER A 204 -18.02 -0.28 -9.70
C SER A 204 -18.08 -1.65 -9.01
N LEU A 205 -19.00 -1.78 -8.04
CA LEU A 205 -19.32 -3.07 -7.42
C LEU A 205 -19.79 -4.15 -8.42
N ASP A 206 -20.38 -3.74 -9.55
CA ASP A 206 -20.83 -4.69 -10.57
C ASP A 206 -19.69 -5.08 -11.50
N ASP A 207 -18.81 -4.13 -11.86
CA ASP A 207 -17.62 -4.40 -12.66
C ASP A 207 -16.73 -5.47 -12.03
N ILE A 208 -16.48 -5.37 -10.71
CA ILE A 208 -15.62 -6.32 -10.02
C ILE A 208 -16.21 -7.73 -9.93
N LYS A 209 -17.54 -7.86 -9.87
CA LYS A 209 -18.22 -9.17 -9.86
C LYS A 209 -18.20 -9.83 -11.24
N LEU A 210 -18.15 -9.02 -12.30
CA LEU A 210 -18.07 -9.47 -13.67
C LEU A 210 -16.62 -9.68 -14.15
N ALA A 211 -15.63 -9.21 -13.37
CA ALA A 211 -14.22 -9.36 -13.70
C ALA A 211 -13.83 -10.84 -13.78
N GLN A 212 -13.20 -11.22 -14.89
CA GLN A 212 -12.69 -12.58 -15.09
C GLN A 212 -11.34 -12.79 -14.39
N GLN A 213 -10.57 -11.72 -14.20
CA GLN A 213 -9.29 -11.71 -13.53
C GLN A 213 -9.15 -10.43 -12.70
N VAL A 214 -8.56 -10.60 -11.52
CA VAL A 214 -8.26 -9.57 -10.53
C VAL A 214 -6.81 -9.76 -10.09
#